data_AF-A0AAU8HQH4-F1
#
_entry.id   AF-A0AAU8HQH4-F1
#
_cell.length_a   1.000
_cell.length_b   1.000
_cell.length_c   1.000
_cell.angle_alpha   90.00
_cell.angle_beta   90.00
_cell.angle_gamma   90.00
#
_symmetry.space_group_name_H-M   'P 1'
#
loop_
_entity.id
_entity.type
_entity.pdbx_description
1 polymer ?
#
loop_
_entity_poly.entity_id
_entity_poly.type
_entity_poly.pdbx_seq_one_letter_code
_entity_poly.pdbx_strand_id
1 'polypeptide(L)' 'MKKFEQAYLELEKIVNSLEEGNLDLEEALEKYERGMELLKVCQSKIKGAEQKIKKVQLEEFKEEE' A
#
# COMPACT_ATOMS: atom_id res chain seq x y z
N MET A 1 0.68 10.67 -5.35
CA MET A 1 1.50 9.45 -5.34
C MET A 1 2.50 9.41 -4.19
N LYS A 2 3.09 10.54 -3.78
CA LYS A 2 3.99 10.63 -2.59
C LYS A 2 3.57 9.83 -1.34
N LYS A 3 2.28 9.85 -0.97
CA LYS A 3 1.76 9.07 0.18
C LYS A 3 1.81 7.54 0.00
N PHE A 4 1.72 7.04 -1.23
CA PHE A 4 1.85 5.61 -1.54
C PHE A 4 3.32 5.19 -1.47
N GLU A 5 4.20 5.90 -2.17
CA GLU A 5 5.65 5.62 -2.18
C GLU A 5 6.24 5.65 -0.77
N GLN A 6 5.86 6.63 0.06
CA GLN A 6 6.29 6.70 1.45
C GLN A 6 5.81 5.49 2.26
N ALA A 7 4.53 5.12 2.14
CA ALA A 7 3.98 3.97 2.85
C ALA A 7 4.60 2.65 2.40
N TYR A 8 4.89 2.52 1.11
CA TYR A 8 5.55 1.34 0.53
C TYR A 8 6.99 1.20 1.02
N LEU A 9 7.77 2.28 1.00
CA LEU A 9 9.15 2.28 1.50
C LEU A 9 9.23 2.00 3.01
N GLU A 10 8.28 2.49 3.79
CA GLU A 10 8.20 2.19 5.21
C GLU A 10 7.86 0.71 5.45
N LEU A 11 6.92 0.16 4.68
CA LEU A 11 6.55 -1.25 4.73
C LEU A 11 7.73 -2.16 4.37
N GLU A 12 8.49 -1.82 3.33
CA GLU A 12 9.69 -2.57 2.92
C GLU A 12 10.73 -2.63 4.05
N LYS A 13 10.98 -1.50 4.74
CA LYS A 13 11.89 -1.46 5.89
C LYS A 13 11.42 -2.33 7.06
N ILE A 14 10.12 -2.35 7.30
CA ILE A 14 9.51 -3.19 8.33
C ILE A 14 9.70 -4.66 7.99
N VAL A 15 9.41 -5.07 6.75
CA VAL A 15 9.59 -6.45 6.29
C VAL A 15 11.06 -6.87 6.45
N ASN A 16 12.00 -6.05 5.96
CA ASN A 16 13.43 -6.34 6.11
C ASN A 16 13.82 -6.50 7.59
N SER A 17 13.31 -5.64 8.47
CA SER A 17 13.59 -5.76 9.91
C SER A 17 13.04 -7.05 10.53
N LEU A 18 11.86 -7.49 10.11
CA LEU A 18 11.23 -8.72 10.61
C LEU A 18 11.98 -9.95 10.09
N GLU A 19 12.48 -9.92 8.85
CA GLU A 19 13.28 -11.00 8.25
C GLU A 19 14.69 -11.11 8.85
N GLU A 20 15.29 -10.00 9.28
CA GLU A 20 16.58 -9.98 9.97
C GLU A 20 16.55 -10.73 11.32
N GLY A 21 15.37 -10.85 11.95
CA GLY A 21 15.17 -11.69 13.14
C GLY A 21 15.85 -11.20 14.43
N ASN A 22 16.38 -9.97 14.45
CA ASN A 22 17.08 -9.38 15.61
C ASN A 22 16.16 -8.56 16.53
N LEU A 23 14.86 -8.85 16.52
CA LEU A 23 13.84 -8.13 17.29
C LEU A 23 13.35 -8.99 18.44
N ASP A 24 13.01 -8.35 19.55
CA ASP A 24 12.24 -9.04 20.59
C ASP A 24 10.76 -9.21 20.16
N LEU A 25 10.00 -9.93 20.99
CA LEU A 25 8.61 -10.24 20.67
C LEU A 25 7.73 -8.99 20.63
N GLU A 26 7.98 -8.00 21.49
CA GLU A 26 7.18 -6.78 21.57
C GLU A 26 7.45 -5.90 20.35
N GLU A 27 8.72 -5.70 20.00
CA GLU A 27 9.14 -4.99 18.80
C GLU A 27 8.62 -5.66 17.51
N ALA A 28 8.66 -6.99 17.45
CA ALA A 28 8.13 -7.74 16.31
C ALA A 28 6.62 -7.55 16.14
N LEU A 29 5.87 -7.55 17.25
CA LEU A 29 4.42 -7.29 17.25
C LEU A 29 4.10 -5.86 16.80
N GLU A 30 4.80 -4.85 17.34
CA GLU A 30 4.62 -3.45 16.94
C GLU A 30 4.90 -3.25 15.44
N LYS A 31 6.01 -3.80 14.95
CA LYS A 31 6.35 -3.71 13.52
C LYS A 31 5.34 -4.44 12.64
N TYR A 32 4.83 -5.59 13.08
CA TYR A 32 3.80 -6.32 12.36
C TYR A 32 2.49 -5.51 12.25
N GLU A 33 2.00 -4.95 13.36
CA GLU A 33 0.79 -4.12 13.37
C GLU A 33 0.96 -2.92 12.45
N ARG A 34 2.09 -2.23 12.54
CA ARG A 34 2.41 -1.11 11.67
C ARG A 34 2.47 -1.51 10.19
N GLY A 35 3.09 -2.65 9.89
CA GLY A 35 3.14 -3.20 8.54
C GLY A 35 1.74 -3.46 7.96
N MET A 36 0.82 -3.99 8.75
CA MET A 36 -0.57 -4.23 8.35
C MET A 36 -1.32 -2.93 8.03
N GLU A 37 -1.11 -1.86 8.80
CA GLU A 37 -1.68 -0.55 8.51
C GLU A 37 -1.18 0.01 7.18
N LEU A 38 0.14 -0.03 6.96
CA LEU A 38 0.78 0.48 5.74
C LEU A 38 0.34 -0.31 4.50
N LEU A 39 0.20 -1.64 4.63
CA LEU A 39 -0.32 -2.49 3.57
C LEU A 39 -1.74 -2.08 3.18
N LYS A 40 -2.61 -1.83 4.16
CA LYS A 40 -3.99 -1.36 3.92
C LYS A 40 -4.01 0.00 3.22
N VAL A 41 -3.11 0.92 3.60
CA VAL A 41 -2.95 2.22 2.93
C VAL A 41 -2.54 2.00 1.47
N CYS A 42 -1.55 1.16 1.21
CA CYS A 42 -1.07 0.86 -0.14
C CYS A 42 -2.18 0.30 -1.03
N GLN A 43 -2.89 -0.73 -0.55
CA GLN A 43 -4.02 -1.35 -1.25
C GLN A 43 -5.12 -0.34 -1.57
N SER A 44 -5.47 0.52 -0.60
CA SER A 44 -6.48 1.57 -0.81
C SER A 44 -6.08 2.55 -1.91
N LYS A 45 -4.80 2.93 -2.00
CA LYS A 45 -4.30 3.82 -3.04
C LYS A 45 -4.30 3.17 -4.41
N ILE A 46 -3.89 1.91 -4.52
CA ILE A 46 -3.92 1.15 -5.77
C ILE A 46 -5.36 1.02 -6.26
N LYS A 47 -6.28 0.57 -5.40
CA LYS A 47 -7.70 0.43 -5.75
C LYS A 47 -8.30 1.77 -6.21
N GLY A 48 -7.97 2.87 -5.55
CA GLY A 48 -8.42 4.19 -5.96
C GLY A 48 -7.85 4.63 -7.33
N ALA A 49 -6.64 4.21 -7.68
CA ALA A 49 -6.06 4.46 -9.00
C ALA A 49 -6.74 3.62 -10.08
N GLU A 50 -6.96 2.32 -9.83
CA GLU A 50 -7.67 1.43 -10.74
C GLU A 50 -9.09 1.91 -11.04
N GLN A 51 -9.82 2.37 -10.01
CA GLN A 51 -11.15 2.95 -10.18
C GLN A 51 -11.17 4.20 -11.07
N LYS A 52 -10.14 5.05 -10.95
CA LYS A 52 -10.00 6.23 -11.83
C LYS A 52 -9.76 5.83 -13.27
N ILE A 53 -8.87 4.87 -13.50
CA ILE A 53 -8.61 4.34 -14.86
C ILE A 53 -9.90 3.78 -15.47
N LYS A 54 -10.61 2.93 -14.72
CA LYS A 54 -11.87 2.35 -15.18
C LYS A 54 -12.93 3.40 -15.49
N LYS A 55 -12.99 4.48 -14.71
CA LYS A 55 -13.92 5.57 -14.95
C LYS A 55 -13.61 6.32 -16.25
N VAL A 56 -12.34 6.64 -16.50
CA VAL A 56 -11.93 7.31 -17.75
C VAL A 56 -12.25 6.45 -18.95
N GLN A 57 -11.93 5.15 -18.91
CA GLN A 57 -12.27 4.22 -19.99
C GLN A 57 -13.78 4.20 -20.27
N LEU A 58 -14.61 4.12 -19.22
CA LEU A 58 -16.08 4.13 -19.37
C LEU A 58 -16.63 5.46 -19.91
N GLU A 59 -15.94 6.58 -19.69
CA GLU A 59 -16.30 7.88 -20.25
C GLU A 59 -15.93 7.93 -21.74
N GLU A 60 -14.74 7.45 -22.13
CA GLU A 60 -14.32 7.31 -23.53
C GLU A 60 -15.29 6.45 -24.35
N PHE A 61 -15.75 5.32 -23.79
CA PHE A 61 -16.74 4.44 -24.47
C PHE A 61 -18.13 5.07 -24.64
N LYS A 62 -18.48 6.12 -23.89
CA LYS A 62 -19.78 6.79 -23.99
C LYS A 62 -19.81 7.95 -24.99
N GLU A 63 -18.64 8.47 -25.36
CA GLU A 63 -18.53 9.55 -26.34
C GLU A 63 -18.47 9.03 -27.80
N GLU A 64 -18.28 7.71 -27.99
CA GLU A 64 -18.25 7.05 -29.29
C GLU A 64 -19.62 6.48 -29.75
N GLU A 65 -20.68 6.57 -28.93
CA GLU A 65 -22.10 6.29 -29.30
C GLU A 65 -22.88 7.59 -29.57
#